data_AF-A0A1G6H9F5-F1
#
_entry.id   AF-A0A1G6H9F5-F1
#
_cell.length_a   1.000
_cell.length_b   1.000
_cell.length_c   1.000
_cell.angle_alpha   90.00
_cell.angle_beta   90.00
_cell.angle_gamma   90.00
#
_symmetry.space_group_name_H-M   'P 1'
#
loop_
_entity.id
_entity.type
_entity.pdbx_description
1 polymer ?
#
loop_
_entity_poly.entity_id
_entity_poly.type
_entity_poly.pdbx_seq_one_letter_code
_entity_poly.pdbx_strand_id
1 'polypeptide(L)'
;MKREQLLADYIEHLWDKGFKLTDEQVKFIYFARQYADNDALSCIALEATLKTQIEFDGSFFIGLIELLNEHDIKTISQARSVFKQKGIG
;
A
#
# COMPACT_ATOMS: atom_id res chain seq x y z
N MET A 1 6.41 18.12 5.59
CA MET A 1 5.16 17.33 5.54
C MET A 1 5.14 16.39 6.74
N LYS A 2 4.04 16.36 7.49
CA LYS A 2 3.83 15.35 8.54
C LYS A 2 3.51 14.03 7.85
N ARG A 3 4.15 12.94 8.30
CA ARG A 3 4.10 11.58 7.71
C ARG A 3 2.67 11.18 7.27
N GLU A 4 1.69 11.41 8.14
CA GLU A 4 0.27 11.07 7.95
C GLU A 4 -0.41 11.69 6.72
N GLN A 5 0.13 12.80 6.18
CA GLN A 5 -0.46 13.48 5.03
C GLN A 5 -0.37 12.62 3.77
N LEU A 6 0.74 11.91 3.56
CA LEU A 6 0.99 11.25 2.27
C LEU A 6 0.03 10.07 2.01
N LEU A 7 -0.23 9.25 3.04
CA LEU A 7 -1.20 8.16 2.94
C LEU A 7 -2.65 8.67 2.91
N ALA A 8 -2.97 9.72 3.66
CA ALA A 8 -4.29 10.34 3.64
C ALA A 8 -4.61 10.93 2.25
N ASP A 9 -3.69 11.72 1.71
CA ASP A 9 -3.79 12.32 0.38
C ASP A 9 -3.94 11.23 -0.70
N TYR A 10 -3.25 10.10 -0.53
CA TYR A 10 -3.36 8.98 -1.48
C TYR A 10 -4.71 8.27 -1.39
N ILE A 11 -5.27 8.07 -0.19
CA ILE A 11 -6.61 7.49 -0.02
C ILE A 11 -7.68 8.42 -0.60
N GLU A 12 -7.55 9.74 -0.41
CA GLU A 12 -8.44 10.72 -1.02
C GLU A 12 -8.35 10.68 -2.56
N HIS A 13 -7.14 10.61 -3.11
CA HIS A 13 -6.95 10.44 -4.56
C HIS A 13 -7.54 9.13 -5.11
N LEU A 14 -7.49 8.04 -4.35
CA LEU A 14 -8.15 6.78 -4.71
C LEU A 14 -9.68 6.94 -4.73
N TRP A 15 -10.22 7.66 -3.75
CA TRP A 15 -11.65 7.97 -3.68
C TRP A 15 -12.12 8.78 -4.90
N ASP A 16 -11.37 9.81 -5.28
CA ASP A 16 -11.65 10.62 -6.48
C ASP A 16 -11.63 9.81 -7.77
N LYS A 17 -10.87 8.70 -7.80
CA LYS A 17 -10.84 7.74 -8.91
C LYS A 17 -11.92 6.67 -8.84
N GLY A 18 -12.76 6.68 -7.80
CA GLY A 18 -13.86 5.73 -7.61
C GLY A 18 -13.49 4.46 -6.83
N PHE A 19 -12.27 4.33 -6.31
CA PHE A 19 -11.90 3.25 -5.39
C PHE A 19 -12.43 3.55 -4.00
N LYS A 20 -13.66 3.10 -3.72
CA LYS A 20 -14.34 3.35 -2.45
C LYS A 20 -13.96 2.32 -1.41
N LEU A 21 -12.91 2.60 -0.65
CA LEU A 21 -12.57 1.86 0.56
C LEU A 21 -13.61 2.14 1.64
N THR A 22 -14.00 1.11 2.39
CA THR A 22 -14.90 1.28 3.55
C THR A 22 -14.13 1.90 4.72
N ASP A 23 -14.86 2.48 5.69
CA ASP A 23 -14.25 3.01 6.91
C ASP A 23 -13.42 1.95 7.66
N GLU A 24 -13.84 0.69 7.63
CA GLU A 24 -13.11 -0.42 8.24
C GLU A 24 -11.81 -0.71 7.50
N GLN A 25 -11.84 -0.74 6.17
CA GLN A 25 -10.64 -0.90 5.33
C GLN A 25 -9.67 0.26 5.52
N VAL A 26 -10.16 1.50 5.59
CA VAL A 26 -9.33 2.68 5.85
C VAL A 26 -8.68 2.58 7.23
N LYS A 27 -9.43 2.24 8.28
CA LYS A 27 -8.87 2.01 9.62
C LYS A 27 -7.82 0.90 9.62
N PHE A 28 -8.07 -0.19 8.90
CA PHE A 28 -7.13 -1.29 8.74
C PHE A 28 -5.84 -0.82 8.05
N ILE A 29 -5.93 -0.05 6.96
CA ILE A 29 -4.78 0.50 6.25
C ILE A 29 -3.93 1.38 7.17
N TYR A 30 -4.58 2.26 7.95
CA TYR A 30 -3.88 3.10 8.93
C TYR A 30 -3.24 2.29 10.06
N PHE A 31 -3.92 1.25 10.54
CA PHE A 31 -3.35 0.31 11.50
C PHE A 31 -2.13 -0.39 10.91
N ALA A 32 -2.24 -0.94 9.71
CA ALA A 32 -1.16 -1.69 9.07
C ALA A 32 0.02 -0.81 8.64
N ARG A 33 -0.19 0.50 8.42
CA ARG A 33 0.91 1.46 8.15
C ARG A 33 2.00 1.43 9.22
N GLN A 34 1.66 1.10 10.47
CA GLN A 34 2.63 1.04 11.57
C GLN A 34 3.69 -0.05 11.38
N TYR A 35 3.40 -1.04 10.54
CA TYR A 35 4.33 -2.10 10.18
C TYR A 35 5.21 -1.73 8.99
N ALA A 36 4.97 -0.61 8.31
CA ALA A 36 5.78 -0.15 7.19
C ALA A 36 6.91 0.77 7.67
N ASP A 37 8.09 0.63 7.07
CA ASP A 37 9.24 1.50 7.41
C ASP A 37 8.99 2.99 7.07
N ASN A 38 8.10 3.26 6.11
CA ASN A 38 7.67 4.62 5.75
C ASN A 38 6.30 4.61 5.03
N ASP A 39 5.60 5.74 5.05
CA ASP A 39 4.28 5.91 4.44
C ASP A 39 4.26 5.68 2.92
N ALA A 40 5.38 5.91 2.22
CA ALA A 40 5.46 5.63 0.79
C ALA A 40 5.36 4.12 0.51
N LEU A 41 5.87 3.26 1.39
CA LEU A 41 5.67 1.81 1.29
C LEU A 41 4.21 1.42 1.48
N SER A 42 3.51 2.04 2.43
CA SER A 42 2.07 1.81 2.60
C SER A 42 1.28 2.20 1.34
N CYS A 43 1.63 3.31 0.70
CA CYS A 43 1.00 3.71 -0.57
C CYS A 43 1.29 2.72 -1.71
N ILE A 44 2.55 2.27 -1.83
CA ILE A 44 2.96 1.29 -2.84
C ILE A 44 2.25 -0.05 -2.64
N ALA A 45 2.21 -0.55 -1.41
CA ALA A 45 1.52 -1.79 -1.07
C ALA A 45 0.03 -1.67 -1.37
N LEU A 46 -0.60 -0.53 -1.04
CA LEU A 46 -2.02 -0.31 -1.28
C LEU A 46 -2.32 -0.29 -2.79
N GLU A 47 -1.49 0.40 -3.57
CA GLU A 47 -1.60 0.42 -5.03
C GLU A 47 -1.54 -1.00 -5.62
N ALA A 48 -0.55 -1.80 -5.17
CA ALA A 48 -0.38 -3.17 -5.65
C ALA A 48 -1.52 -4.09 -5.21
N THR A 49 -2.04 -3.94 -3.99
CA THR A 49 -3.24 -4.66 -3.53
C THR A 49 -4.42 -4.38 -4.46
N LEU A 50 -4.73 -3.11 -4.72
CA LEU A 50 -5.90 -2.73 -5.54
C LEU A 50 -5.74 -3.08 -7.02
N LYS A 51 -4.52 -3.22 -7.52
CA LYS A 51 -4.24 -3.68 -8.89
C LYS A 51 -4.33 -5.19 -9.05
N THR A 52 -3.95 -5.93 -8.01
CA THR A 52 -3.88 -7.39 -8.06
C THR A 52 -5.21 -8.04 -7.67
N GLN A 53 -5.91 -7.45 -6.70
CA GLN A 53 -7.15 -7.98 -6.14
C GLN A 53 -8.35 -7.15 -6.61
N ILE A 54 -9.50 -7.81 -6.80
CA ILE A 54 -10.76 -7.15 -7.18
C ILE A 54 -11.27 -6.27 -6.02
N GLU A 55 -11.09 -6.75 -4.79
CA GLU A 55 -11.44 -6.05 -3.56
C GLU A 55 -10.21 -5.91 -2.67
N PHE A 56 -10.23 -4.97 -1.74
CA PHE A 56 -9.13 -4.82 -0.79
C PHE A 56 -9.02 -6.06 0.11
N ASP A 57 -7.89 -6.76 -0.02
CA ASP A 57 -7.50 -7.87 0.85
C ASP A 57 -6.44 -7.40 1.85
N GLY A 58 -6.83 -7.35 3.13
CA GLY A 58 -5.95 -6.90 4.21
C GLY A 58 -4.76 -7.82 4.47
N SER A 59 -4.92 -9.14 4.26
CA SER A 59 -3.82 -10.10 4.44
C SER A 59 -2.79 -9.93 3.33
N PHE A 60 -3.25 -9.76 2.08
CA PHE A 60 -2.37 -9.48 0.95
C PHE A 60 -1.63 -8.15 1.13
N PHE A 61 -2.33 -7.12 1.60
CA PHE A 61 -1.73 -5.80 1.89
C PHE A 61 -0.61 -5.88 2.94
N ILE A 62 -0.82 -6.60 4.05
CA ILE A 62 0.23 -6.81 5.07
C ILE A 62 1.42 -7.57 4.46
N GLY A 63 1.17 -8.64 3.72
CA GLY A 63 2.24 -9.41 3.07
C GLY A 63 3.08 -8.57 2.09
N LEU A 64 2.46 -7.60 1.40
CA LEU A 64 3.20 -6.64 0.59
C LEU A 64 4.05 -5.68 1.42
N ILE A 65 3.55 -5.18 2.55
CA ILE A 65 4.34 -4.33 3.46
C ILE A 65 5.56 -5.11 3.96
N GLU A 66 5.38 -6.34 4.43
CA GLU A 66 6.46 -7.21 4.90
C GLU A 66 7.50 -7.44 3.81
N LEU A 67 7.07 -7.81 2.60
CA LEU A 67 7.95 -8.00 1.45
C LEU A 67 8.74 -6.72 1.12
N LEU A 68 8.11 -5.56 1.15
CA LEU A 68 8.79 -4.29 0.85
C LEU A 68 9.82 -3.92 1.92
N ASN A 69 9.53 -4.19 3.19
CA ASN A 69 10.47 -3.98 4.29
C ASN A 69 11.66 -4.96 4.21
N GLU A 70 11.41 -6.26 3.97
CA GLU A 70 12.45 -7.30 3.85
C GLU A 70 13.48 -6.97 2.76
N HIS A 71 13.04 -6.33 1.68
CA HIS A 71 13.88 -5.92 0.56
C HIS A 71 14.43 -4.48 0.68
N ASP A 72 14.26 -3.82 1.85
CA ASP A 72 14.71 -2.46 2.14
C ASP A 72 14.30 -1.43 1.06
N ILE A 73 13.06 -1.54 0.59
CA ILE A 73 12.59 -0.74 -0.54
C ILE A 73 12.49 0.74 -0.15
N LYS A 74 13.09 1.62 -0.96
CA LYS A 74 13.05 3.08 -0.77
C LYS A 74 12.33 3.82 -1.89
N THR A 75 12.10 3.15 -3.03
CA THR A 75 11.54 3.77 -4.23
C THR A 75 10.51 2.88 -4.92
N ILE A 76 9.57 3.51 -5.63
CA ILE A 76 8.59 2.81 -6.47
C ILE A 76 9.28 1.93 -7.53
N SER A 77 10.42 2.37 -8.07
CA SER A 77 11.15 1.59 -9.07
C SER A 77 11.71 0.28 -8.50
N GLN A 78 12.21 0.30 -7.27
CA GLN A 78 12.67 -0.91 -6.58
C GLN A 78 11.49 -1.84 -6.28
N ALA A 79 10.38 -1.29 -5.79
CA ALA A 79 9.16 -2.06 -5.54
C ALA A 79 8.69 -2.81 -6.79
N ARG A 80 8.61 -2.13 -7.95
CA ARG A 80 8.23 -2.73 -9.23
C ARG A 80 9.14 -3.89 -9.63
N SER A 81 10.45 -3.76 -9.40
CA SER A 81 11.41 -4.83 -9.68
C SER A 81 11.15 -6.07 -8.81
N VAL A 82 10.87 -5.88 -7.51
CA VAL A 82 10.54 -6.97 -6.60
C VAL A 82 9.20 -7.61 -6.98
N PHE A 83 8.17 -6.82 -7.25
CA PHE A 83 6.86 -7.32 -7.66
C PHE A 83 6.95 -8.16 -8.94
N LYS A 84 7.69 -7.70 -9.94
CA LYS A 84 7.94 -8.46 -11.17
C LYS A 84 8.64 -9.80 -10.90
N GLN A 85 9.62 -9.84 -9.99
CA GLN A 85 10.29 -11.08 -9.60
C GLN A 85 9.37 -12.06 -8.87
N LYS A 86 8.40 -11.54 -8.11
CA LYS A 86 7.44 -12.33 -7.33
C LYS A 86 6.14 -12.62 -8.07
N GLY A 87 5.97 -12.14 -9.31
CA GLY A 87 4.75 -12.33 -10.10
C GLY A 87 3.55 -11.50 -9.63
N ILE A 88 3.81 -10.36 -8.98
CA ILE A 88 2.81 -9.42 -8.48
C ILE A 88 2.62 -8.30 -9.52
N GLY A 89 1.36 -7.98 -9.85
CA GLY A 89 0.94 -7.17 -11.02
C GLY A 89 1.13 -5.66 -10.89
#